data_AF-I2GP68-F1
#
_entry.id   AF-I2GP68-F1
#
_cell.length_a   1.000
_cell.length_b   1.000
_cell.length_c   1.000
_cell.angle_alpha   90.00
_cell.angle_beta   90.00
_cell.angle_gamma   90.00
#
_symmetry.space_group_name_H-M   'P 1'
#
loop_
_entity.id
_entity.type
_entity.pdbx_description
1 polymer ?
#
loop_
_entity_poly.entity_id
_entity_poly.type
_entity_poly.pdbx_seq_one_letter_code
_entity_poly.pdbx_strand_id
1 'polypeptide(L)'
;MTGWSYSDGERAGTVSKFSRRGYVFKTYEGVLNVGGFSGETGSLTPQYFDFSVKDEAVAKQITDAVRTGQRVTLHYEEKLFRLPWNGDTKYYITSVDIIGPGQRPYGDATGVPGYQQGYPQQQPQQQPQGYPQQQPQNPTQQPAPAIPDSAI
;
A
#
# COMPACT_ATOMS: atom_id res chain seq x y z
N MET A 1 -14.93 12.33 25.80
CA MET A 1 -13.61 12.85 26.22
C MET A 1 -13.40 12.54 27.70
N THR A 2 -12.76 11.40 28.00
CA THR A 2 -12.30 11.12 29.37
C THR A 2 -10.99 11.87 29.59
N GLY A 3 -10.86 12.66 30.66
CA GLY A 3 -9.78 13.65 30.88
C GLY A 3 -8.34 13.13 31.03
N TRP A 4 -7.95 12.05 30.35
CA TRP A 4 -6.64 11.40 30.41
C TRP A 4 -6.05 11.06 29.01
N SER A 5 -6.67 11.52 27.92
CA SER A 5 -6.14 11.37 26.56
C SER A 5 -5.08 12.43 26.27
N TYR A 6 -3.89 12.01 25.86
CA TYR A 6 -2.78 12.89 25.46
C TYR A 6 -3.01 13.47 24.05
N SER A 7 -3.53 12.65 23.14
CA SER A 7 -3.92 13.05 21.79
C SER A 7 -5.13 12.22 21.33
N ASP A 8 -5.90 12.74 20.38
CA ASP A 8 -6.90 12.01 19.64
C ASP A 8 -6.70 12.21 18.13
N GLY A 9 -7.24 11.30 17.33
CA GLY A 9 -7.14 11.42 15.88
C GLY A 9 -7.77 10.25 15.12
N GLU A 10 -7.63 10.30 13.81
CA GLU A 10 -8.25 9.35 12.88
C GLU A 10 -7.23 8.73 11.93
N ARG A 11 -7.41 7.44 11.61
CA ARG A 11 -6.63 6.75 10.57
C ARG A 11 -7.54 5.88 9.72
N ALA A 12 -7.46 6.07 8.40
CA ALA A 12 -8.21 5.28 7.43
C ALA A 12 -7.34 4.19 6.80
N GLY A 13 -7.86 2.97 6.69
CA GLY A 13 -7.08 1.83 6.23
C GLY A 13 -7.90 0.55 6.10
N THR A 14 -7.22 -0.55 5.84
CA THR A 14 -7.80 -1.91 5.94
C THR A 14 -7.15 -2.63 7.12
N VAL A 15 -7.97 -3.28 7.93
CA VAL A 15 -7.45 -4.02 9.09
C VAL A 15 -6.86 -5.33 8.60
N SER A 16 -5.54 -5.49 8.72
CA SER A 16 -4.81 -6.66 8.24
C SER A 16 -4.78 -7.79 9.27
N LYS A 17 -4.83 -7.45 10.55
CA LYS A 17 -4.83 -8.40 11.66
C LYS A 17 -5.71 -7.89 12.78
N PHE A 18 -6.46 -8.78 13.43
CA PHE A 18 -7.22 -8.49 14.63
C PHE A 18 -7.31 -9.74 15.51
N SER A 19 -6.89 -9.65 16.78
CA SER A 19 -6.82 -10.80 17.69
C SER A 19 -7.06 -10.41 19.13
N ARG A 20 -7.76 -11.26 19.90
CA ARG A 20 -7.99 -11.06 21.34
C ARG A 20 -6.86 -11.71 22.14
N ARG A 21 -6.10 -10.93 22.91
CA ARG A 21 -4.96 -11.42 23.72
C ARG A 21 -4.84 -10.67 25.06
N GLY A 22 -4.10 -11.24 26.01
CA GLY A 22 -3.89 -10.69 27.35
C GLY A 22 -3.97 -11.75 28.46
N TYR A 23 -3.23 -11.53 29.55
CA TYR A 23 -3.09 -12.49 30.66
C TYR A 23 -4.19 -12.36 31.72
N VAL A 24 -4.43 -11.15 32.24
CA VAL A 24 -5.43 -10.89 33.29
C VAL A 24 -6.69 -10.24 32.71
N PHE A 25 -6.50 -9.19 31.89
CA PHE A 25 -7.57 -8.58 31.12
C PHE A 25 -7.28 -8.79 29.63
N LYS A 26 -8.23 -9.40 28.92
CA LYS A 26 -8.12 -9.61 27.47
C LYS A 26 -8.51 -8.33 26.74
N THR A 27 -7.62 -7.84 25.88
CA THR A 27 -7.88 -6.75 24.94
C THR A 27 -7.87 -7.29 23.52
N TYR A 28 -8.51 -6.58 22.60
CA TYR A 28 -8.37 -6.87 21.19
C TYR A 28 -7.25 -6.00 20.62
N GLU A 29 -6.37 -6.61 19.85
CA GLU A 29 -5.17 -5.99 19.31
C GLU A 29 -5.18 -6.16 17.80
N GLY A 30 -4.99 -5.05 17.09
CA GLY A 30 -5.12 -4.99 15.64
C GLY A 30 -4.00 -4.23 14.96
N VAL A 31 -3.86 -4.49 13.67
CA VAL A 31 -2.93 -3.79 12.76
C VAL A 31 -3.73 -3.23 11.60
N LEU A 32 -3.73 -1.91 11.47
CA LEU A 32 -4.33 -1.18 10.36
C LEU A 32 -3.27 -0.94 9.29
N ASN A 33 -3.53 -1.36 8.06
CA ASN A 33 -2.77 -0.95 6.90
C ASN A 33 -3.37 0.35 6.35
N VAL A 34 -2.69 1.46 6.61
CA VAL A 34 -3.12 2.80 6.19
C VAL A 34 -2.92 2.97 4.67
N GLY A 35 -2.08 2.15 4.06
CA GLY A 35 -1.48 2.39 2.75
C GLY A 35 -0.26 3.31 2.89
N GLY A 36 0.30 3.75 1.78
CA GLY A 36 1.34 4.77 1.83
C GLY A 36 1.82 5.20 0.45
N PHE A 37 2.15 6.48 0.38
CA PHE A 37 2.72 7.15 -0.78
C PHE A 37 3.99 7.87 -0.32
N SER A 38 5.16 7.44 -0.82
CA SER A 38 6.42 8.15 -0.56
C SER A 38 6.62 9.21 -1.64
N GLY A 39 6.43 10.48 -1.26
CA GLY A 39 6.39 11.61 -2.19
C GLY A 39 7.72 11.92 -2.88
N GLU A 40 8.86 11.45 -2.36
CA GLU A 40 10.18 11.73 -2.94
C GLU A 40 10.67 10.71 -3.98
N THR A 41 10.16 9.48 -3.97
CA THR A 41 10.68 8.40 -4.84
C THR A 41 9.59 7.71 -5.66
N GLY A 42 8.31 8.06 -5.45
CA GLY A 42 7.19 7.39 -6.13
C GLY A 42 6.96 5.95 -5.65
N SER A 43 7.67 5.51 -4.61
CA SER A 43 7.56 4.17 -4.04
C SER A 43 6.33 4.08 -3.13
N LEU A 44 5.53 3.02 -3.30
CA LEU A 44 4.41 2.72 -2.41
C LEU A 44 4.92 1.92 -1.21
N THR A 45 5.28 2.60 -0.12
CA THR A 45 5.67 1.95 1.13
C THR A 45 4.45 1.83 2.04
N PRO A 46 3.97 0.63 2.38
CA PRO A 46 2.81 0.46 3.23
C PRO A 46 3.10 0.93 4.66
N GLN A 47 2.24 1.80 5.19
CA GLN A 47 2.30 2.21 6.59
C GLN A 47 1.35 1.35 7.43
N TYR A 48 1.90 0.75 8.48
CA TYR A 48 1.12 0.01 9.48
C TYR A 48 0.89 0.86 10.73
N PHE A 49 -0.25 0.61 11.38
CA PHE A 49 -0.63 1.24 12.63
C PHE A 49 -1.20 0.19 13.59
N ASP A 50 -0.49 -0.04 14.69
CA ASP A 50 -0.91 -0.95 15.74
C ASP A 50 -1.86 -0.24 16.70
N PHE A 51 -2.97 -0.91 17.05
CA PHE A 51 -3.99 -0.36 17.92
C PHE A 51 -4.59 -1.41 18.86
N SER A 52 -5.17 -0.92 19.95
CA SER A 52 -5.85 -1.73 20.96
C SER A 52 -7.32 -1.32 21.08
N VAL A 53 -8.22 -2.29 21.32
CA VAL A 53 -9.65 -2.08 21.53
C VAL A 53 -10.05 -2.75 22.84
N LYS A 54 -10.75 -1.99 23.69
CA LYS A 54 -11.31 -2.50 24.96
C LYS A 54 -12.81 -2.76 24.89
N ASP A 55 -13.53 -1.95 24.12
CA ASP A 55 -14.97 -2.07 23.97
C ASP A 55 -15.31 -3.25 23.04
N GLU A 56 -16.10 -4.21 23.54
CA GLU A 56 -16.51 -5.38 22.76
C GLU A 56 -17.42 -5.01 21.57
N ALA A 57 -18.22 -3.95 21.67
CA ALA A 57 -19.08 -3.49 20.59
C ALA A 57 -18.25 -2.93 19.42
N VAL A 58 -17.20 -2.16 19.72
CA VAL A 58 -16.24 -1.68 18.70
C VAL A 58 -15.46 -2.85 18.11
N ALA A 59 -15.03 -3.79 18.95
CA ALA A 59 -14.32 -4.98 18.48
C ALA A 59 -15.17 -5.84 17.53
N LYS A 60 -16.47 -5.96 17.79
CA LYS A 60 -17.39 -6.67 16.90
C LYS A 60 -17.49 -5.99 15.53
N GLN A 61 -17.64 -4.67 15.49
CA GLN A 61 -17.70 -3.91 14.23
C GLN A 61 -16.41 -4.06 13.41
N ILE A 62 -15.26 -3.97 14.06
CA ILE A 62 -13.96 -4.19 13.41
C ILE A 62 -13.84 -5.64 12.90
N THR A 63 -14.30 -6.62 13.67
CA THR A 63 -14.30 -8.04 13.26
C THR A 63 -15.14 -8.26 12.00
N ASP A 64 -16.31 -7.63 11.94
CA ASP A 64 -17.19 -7.71 10.76
C ASP A 64 -16.52 -7.03 9.55
N ALA A 65 -15.88 -5.88 9.72
CA ALA A 65 -15.12 -5.20 8.67
C ALA A 65 -13.90 -6.01 8.18
N VAL A 66 -13.21 -6.71 9.08
CA VAL A 66 -12.11 -7.62 8.73
C VAL A 66 -12.62 -8.78 7.88
N ARG A 67 -13.77 -9.36 8.23
CA ARG A 67 -14.37 -10.48 7.48
C ARG A 67 -14.81 -10.09 6.08
N THR A 68 -15.33 -8.87 5.92
CA THR A 68 -15.76 -8.35 4.62
C THR A 68 -14.62 -7.72 3.81
N GLY A 69 -13.45 -7.49 4.42
CA GLY A 69 -12.32 -6.81 3.79
C GLY A 69 -12.57 -5.33 3.53
N GLN A 70 -13.53 -4.72 4.24
CA GLN A 70 -13.91 -3.32 4.04
C GLN A 70 -12.82 -2.36 4.52
N ARG A 71 -12.76 -1.19 3.89
CA ARG A 71 -11.94 -0.08 4.37
C ARG A 71 -12.65 0.57 5.55
N VAL A 72 -11.91 0.95 6.57
CA VAL A 72 -12.43 1.56 7.80
C VAL A 72 -11.68 2.83 8.14
N THR A 73 -12.34 3.76 8.80
CA THR A 73 -11.72 4.86 9.52
C THR A 73 -11.79 4.55 11.01
N LEU A 74 -10.63 4.47 11.65
CA LEU A 74 -10.50 4.24 13.09
C LEU A 74 -10.26 5.57 13.80
N HIS A 75 -11.11 5.87 14.78
CA HIS A 75 -10.93 6.98 15.71
C HIS A 75 -10.22 6.46 16.94
N TYR A 76 -9.14 7.11 17.34
CA TYR A 76 -8.33 6.66 18.48
C TYR A 76 -8.06 7.79 19.46
N GLU A 77 -7.92 7.39 20.72
CA GLU A 77 -7.35 8.21 21.78
C GLU A 77 -6.00 7.60 22.20
N GLU A 78 -4.96 8.43 22.22
CA GLU A 78 -3.66 8.09 22.78
C GLU A 78 -3.65 8.34 24.29
N LYS A 79 -3.35 7.32 25.07
CA LYS A 79 -3.23 7.44 26.53
C LYS A 79 -1.77 7.66 26.93
N LEU A 80 -1.54 8.58 27.86
CA LEU A 80 -0.20 8.94 28.33
C LEU A 80 0.49 7.79 29.08
N PHE A 81 -0.29 6.96 29.79
CA PHE A 81 0.22 5.82 30.54
C PHE A 81 -0.34 4.51 30.00
N ARG A 82 0.56 3.58 29.67
CA ARG A 82 0.24 2.17 29.47
C ARG A 82 0.47 1.43 30.78
N LEU A 83 -0.61 1.00 31.42
CA LEU A 83 -0.49 0.10 32.57
C LEU A 83 -0.11 -1.29 32.05
N PRO A 84 0.82 -2.02 32.69
CA PRO A 84 1.32 -3.30 32.19
C PRO A 84 0.23 -4.39 32.05
N TRP A 85 -0.93 -4.19 32.67
CA TRP A 85 -2.09 -5.09 32.58
C TRP A 85 -3.15 -4.68 31.55
N ASN A 86 -3.02 -3.53 30.87
CA ASN A 86 -4.07 -2.96 30.03
C ASN A 86 -3.53 -2.60 28.63
N GLY A 87 -3.76 -3.49 27.66
CA GLY A 87 -3.56 -3.27 26.22
C GLY A 87 -2.10 -3.36 25.73
N ASP A 88 -1.94 -3.64 24.42
CA ASP A 88 -0.62 -3.72 23.78
C ASP A 88 -0.07 -2.44 23.16
N THR A 89 -0.89 -1.41 23.12
CA THR A 89 -0.50 -0.11 22.58
C THR A 89 -1.03 1.02 23.47
N LYS A 90 -0.55 2.23 23.21
CA LYS A 90 -1.11 3.47 23.79
C LYS A 90 -2.33 3.99 23.01
N TYR A 91 -2.59 3.42 21.84
CA TYR A 91 -3.64 3.86 20.92
C TYR A 91 -4.90 3.02 21.11
N TYR A 92 -5.91 3.61 21.75
CA TYR A 92 -7.17 2.95 22.00
C TYR A 92 -8.23 3.42 21.03
N ILE A 93 -8.82 2.50 20.29
CA ILE A 93 -9.90 2.83 19.37
C ILE A 93 -11.18 3.10 20.16
N THR A 94 -11.79 4.24 19.88
CA THR A 94 -13.04 4.71 20.50
C THR A 94 -14.24 4.47 19.60
N SER A 95 -14.08 4.66 18.29
CA SER A 95 -15.11 4.38 17.28
C SER A 95 -14.50 3.93 15.95
N VAL A 96 -15.34 3.30 15.13
CA VAL A 96 -15.00 2.84 13.80
C VAL A 96 -16.10 3.23 12.82
N ASP A 97 -15.70 3.82 11.69
CA ASP A 97 -16.58 4.05 10.56
C ASP A 97 -16.25 3.07 9.45
N ILE A 98 -17.23 2.27 9.04
CA ILE A 98 -17.08 1.32 7.93
C ILE A 98 -17.36 2.07 6.63
N ILE A 99 -16.33 2.19 5.79
CA ILE A 99 -16.49 2.73 4.44
C ILE A 99 -17.07 1.60 3.58
N GLY A 100 -18.41 1.53 3.55
CA GLY A 100 -19.13 0.67 2.62
C GLY A 100 -18.81 1.03 1.15
N PRO A 101 -19.17 0.17 0.18
CA PRO A 101 -19.14 0.58 -1.22
C PRO A 101 -19.95 1.88 -1.31
N GLY A 102 -19.29 2.98 -1.70
CA GLY A 102 -19.88 4.31 -1.64
C GLY A 102 -21.28 4.26 -2.24
N GLN A 103 -22.27 4.81 -1.51
CA GLN A 103 -23.61 5.00 -2.03
C GLN A 103 -23.46 5.70 -3.38
N ARG A 104 -23.69 4.96 -4.48
CA ARG A 104 -23.71 5.56 -5.81
C ARG A 104 -24.97 6.43 -5.83
N PRO A 105 -24.87 7.76 -5.98
CA PRO A 105 -26.02 8.66 -5.84
C PRO A 105 -27.01 8.58 -7.01
N TYR A 106 -26.86 7.62 -7.93
CA TYR A 106 -27.77 7.44 -9.04
C TYR A 106 -28.12 5.96 -9.19
N GLY A 107 -29.40 5.64 -8.99
CA GLY A 107 -29.95 4.32 -9.26
C GLY A 107 -29.91 4.04 -10.75
N ASP A 108 -28.93 3.24 -11.18
CA ASP A 108 -28.97 2.59 -12.48
C ASP A 108 -28.97 1.07 -12.25
N ALA A 109 -30.13 0.47 -12.53
CA ALA A 109 -30.39 -0.96 -12.52
C ALA A 109 -30.14 -1.60 -13.90
N THR A 110 -29.15 -1.10 -14.65
CA THR A 110 -28.67 -1.70 -15.90
C THR A 110 -27.13 -1.75 -15.90
N GLY A 111 -26.57 -2.86 -15.41
CA GLY A 111 -25.13 -3.10 -15.45
C GLY A 111 -24.83 -4.59 -15.63
N VAL A 112 -24.86 -5.03 -16.87
CA VAL A 112 -24.42 -6.35 -17.36
C VAL A 112 -23.05 -6.73 -16.75
N PRO A 113 -22.78 -8.01 -16.42
CA PRO A 113 -21.45 -8.44 -16.03
C PRO A 113 -20.51 -8.34 -17.24
N GLY A 114 -19.53 -7.43 -17.17
CA GLY A 114 -18.42 -7.40 -18.13
C GLY A 114 -18.18 -6.04 -18.79
N TYR A 115 -17.67 -5.08 -18.02
CA TYR A 115 -16.89 -3.98 -18.59
C TYR A 115 -15.62 -3.82 -17.77
N GLN A 116 -14.51 -4.39 -18.25
CA GLN A 116 -13.18 -3.88 -17.92
C GLN A 116 -13.10 -2.45 -18.47
N GLN A 117 -12.73 -1.48 -17.63
CA GLN A 117 -12.23 -0.22 -18.17
C GLN A 117 -10.95 -0.54 -18.95
N GLY A 118 -10.99 -0.27 -20.26
CA GLY A 118 -9.83 -0.39 -21.12
C GLY A 118 -8.71 0.51 -20.61
N TYR A 119 -7.56 -0.10 -20.35
CA TYR A 119 -6.29 0.61 -20.37
C TYR A 119 -6.21 1.34 -21.72
N PRO A 120 -5.78 2.62 -21.77
CA PRO A 120 -5.44 3.22 -23.06
C PRO A 120 -4.32 2.36 -23.67
N GLN A 121 -4.66 1.65 -24.75
CA GLN A 121 -3.68 1.08 -25.67
C GLN A 121 -2.81 2.25 -26.14
N GLN A 122 -1.57 2.29 -25.67
CA GLN A 122 -0.56 3.16 -26.25
C GLN A 122 -0.47 2.78 -27.73
N GLN A 123 -0.86 3.69 -28.62
CA GLN A 123 -0.62 3.51 -30.05
C GLN A 123 0.88 3.19 -30.21
N PRO A 124 1.28 2.15 -30.96
CA PRO A 124 2.66 2.02 -31.35
C PRO A 124 3.03 3.29 -32.09
N GLN A 125 3.90 4.11 -31.50
CA GLN A 125 4.53 5.20 -32.20
C GLN A 125 5.23 4.58 -33.42
N GLN A 126 4.69 4.84 -34.62
CA GLN A 126 5.39 4.55 -35.85
C GLN A 126 6.65 5.41 -35.83
N GLN A 127 7.79 4.77 -35.60
CA GLN A 127 9.09 5.41 -35.72
C GLN A 127 9.21 5.99 -37.14
N PRO A 128 9.62 7.26 -37.31
CA PRO A 128 10.01 7.75 -38.61
C PRO A 128 11.14 6.87 -39.16
N GLN A 129 10.88 6.15 -40.25
CA GLN A 129 11.92 5.52 -41.02
C GLN A 129 12.82 6.61 -41.60
N GLY A 130 14.11 6.59 -41.26
CA GLY A 130 15.09 7.41 -41.97
C GLY A 130 16.37 7.73 -41.22
N TYR A 131 17.20 6.73 -40.94
CA TYR A 131 18.65 6.96 -40.85
C TYR A 131 19.36 5.78 -41.55
N PRO A 132 20.16 6.03 -42.61
CA PRO A 132 20.95 4.96 -43.20
C PRO A 132 21.99 4.47 -42.19
N GLN A 133 21.94 3.17 -41.88
CA GLN A 133 22.99 2.50 -41.12
C GLN A 133 24.27 2.49 -41.95
N GLN A 134 25.28 3.26 -41.51
CA GLN A 134 26.65 3.07 -41.98
C GLN A 134 27.15 1.75 -41.38
N GLN A 135 27.43 0.77 -42.23
CA GLN A 135 28.09 -0.47 -41.81
C GLN A 135 29.42 -0.12 -41.14
N PRO A 136 29.78 -0.76 -40.01
CA PRO A 136 31.14 -0.67 -39.51
C PRO A 136 32.06 -1.30 -40.55
N GLN A 137 32.91 -0.48 -41.19
CA GLN A 137 34.05 -0.98 -41.94
C GLN A 137 34.90 -1.81 -40.97
N ASN A 138 35.08 -3.09 -41.29
CA ASN A 138 36.10 -3.91 -40.63
C ASN A 138 37.42 -3.13 -40.69
N PRO A 139 38.15 -2.93 -39.57
CA PRO A 139 39.51 -2.44 -39.66
C PRO A 139 40.28 -3.45 -40.49
N THR A 140 40.65 -3.04 -41.70
CA THR A 140 41.54 -3.76 -42.59
C THR A 140 42.71 -4.27 -41.77
N GLN A 141 42.82 -5.59 -41.69
CA GLN A 141 44.03 -6.26 -41.21
C GLN A 141 45.18 -5.72 -42.05
N GLN A 142 46.00 -4.88 -41.44
CA GLN A 142 47.28 -4.47 -41.98
C GLN A 142 48.08 -5.74 -42.23
N PRO A 143 48.45 -6.09 -43.47
CA PRO A 143 49.41 -7.15 -43.67
C PRO A 143 50.72 -6.73 -43.01
N ALA A 144 51.27 -7.60 -42.16
CA ALA A 144 52.59 -7.43 -41.57
C ALA A 144 53.62 -7.15 -42.69
N PRO A 145 54.54 -6.18 -42.51
CA PRO A 145 55.57 -5.95 -43.50
C PRO A 145 56.47 -7.18 -43.62
N ALA A 146 56.58 -7.71 -44.84
CA ALA A 146 57.54 -8.73 -45.19
C ALA A 146 58.96 -8.17 -44.99
N ILE A 147 59.75 -8.85 -44.15
CA ILE A 147 61.18 -8.59 -44.02
C ILE A 147 61.84 -9.04 -45.34
N PRO A 148 62.56 -8.16 -46.07
CA PRO A 148 63.29 -8.58 -47.25
C PRO A 148 64.54 -9.35 -46.83
N ASP A 149 64.62 -10.62 -47.21
CA ASP A 149 65.89 -11.35 -47.17
C ASP A 149 66.72 -10.90 -48.38
N SER A 150 67.85 -10.25 -48.10
CA SER A 150 68.85 -9.81 -49.08
C SER A 150 70.20 -10.34 -48.64
N ALA A 151 70.60 -11.51 -49.14
CA ALA A 151 71.98 -11.98 -49.33
C ALA A 151 71.89 -13.28 -50.15
N ILE A 152 72.39 -13.30 -51.39
CA ILE A 152 73.72 -13.83 -51.76
C ILE A 152 73.92 -15.28 -51.30
#